data_AF-A0A6C2YVN6-F1
#
_entry.id   AF-A0A6C2YVN6-F1
#
_cell.length_a   1.000
_cell.length_b   1.000
_cell.length_c   1.000
_cell.angle_alpha   90.00
_cell.angle_beta   90.00
_cell.angle_gamma   90.00
#
_symmetry.space_group_name_H-M   'P 1'
#
loop_
_entity.id
_entity.type
_entity.pdbx_description
1 polymer ?
#
loop_
_entity_poly.entity_id
_entity_poly.type
_entity_poly.pdbx_seq_one_letter_code
_entity_poly.pdbx_strand_id
1 'polypeptide(L)'
;MSESTPSEPKPASTDRMRLGLAFGMLAIAIGMLIYALTQDEVPTSFKVLPLVFVMLSMANLSRSQQLPADVPITEESWKNLAMNPATKIQAIKVYRQLHTASLVDAKTAVEQYIQEQRSANG
;
A
#
# COMPACT_ATOMS: atom_id res chain seq x y z
N MET A 1 2.31 -31.04 41.08
CA MET A 1 2.01 -29.60 41.31
C MET A 1 1.48 -29.05 40.00
N SER A 2 0.18 -28.79 39.96
CA SER A 2 -0.53 -28.29 38.78
C SER A 2 -0.59 -26.77 38.89
N GLU A 3 0.14 -26.05 38.05
CA GLU A 3 0.04 -24.59 37.97
C GLU A 3 -0.65 -24.23 36.65
N SER A 4 -1.89 -23.80 36.81
CA SER A 4 -2.82 -23.39 35.77
C SER A 4 -2.41 -22.04 35.17
N THR A 5 -2.21 -22.03 33.86
CA THR A 5 -2.05 -20.85 33.01
C THR A 5 -3.24 -19.88 33.18
N PRO A 6 -3.04 -18.59 33.52
CA PRO A 6 -4.09 -17.58 33.45
C PRO A 6 -4.38 -17.26 31.98
N SER A 7 -5.64 -17.43 31.59
CA SER A 7 -6.14 -17.13 30.24
C SER A 7 -6.23 -15.61 30.06
N GLU A 8 -5.40 -15.07 29.17
CA GLU A 8 -5.42 -13.66 28.79
C GLU A 8 -6.72 -13.33 28.03
N PRO A 9 -7.48 -12.29 28.41
CA PRO A 9 -8.72 -11.92 27.73
C PRO A 9 -8.41 -11.25 26.38
N LYS A 10 -8.82 -11.92 25.30
CA LYS A 10 -8.81 -11.43 23.91
C LYS A 10 -9.57 -10.09 23.81
N PRO A 11 -8.91 -8.95 23.52
CA PRO A 11 -9.61 -7.67 23.39
C PRO A 11 -10.57 -7.69 22.19
N ALA A 12 -11.76 -7.16 22.45
CA ALA A 12 -12.94 -7.23 21.62
C ALA A 12 -12.75 -6.60 20.22
N SER A 13 -13.11 -7.36 19.19
CA SER A 13 -13.09 -6.99 17.76
C SER A 13 -14.06 -5.85 17.38
N THR A 14 -14.86 -5.35 18.33
CA THR A 14 -15.98 -4.44 18.09
C THR A 14 -15.55 -3.00 17.82
N ASP A 15 -14.41 -2.56 18.34
CA ASP A 15 -13.91 -1.19 18.12
C ASP A 15 -13.49 -0.94 16.67
N ARG A 16 -12.97 -1.96 15.98
CA ARG A 16 -12.52 -1.84 14.59
C ARG A 16 -13.67 -1.67 13.61
N MET A 17 -14.85 -2.26 13.91
CA MET A 17 -16.05 -2.11 13.09
C MET A 17 -16.70 -0.73 13.23
N ARG A 18 -16.71 -0.17 14.44
CA ARG A 18 -17.24 1.19 14.69
C ARG A 18 -16.39 2.26 14.02
N LEU A 19 -15.07 2.09 14.04
CA LEU A 19 -14.14 3.02 13.39
C LEU A 19 -14.36 3.05 11.86
N GLY A 20 -14.49 1.88 11.22
CA GLY A 20 -14.76 1.82 9.77
C GLY A 20 -16.08 2.47 9.36
N LEU A 21 -17.14 2.27 10.15
CA LEU A 21 -18.44 2.90 9.90
C LEU A 21 -18.39 4.42 10.07
N ALA A 22 -17.70 4.91 11.11
CA ALA A 22 -17.54 6.33 11.38
C ALA A 22 -16.75 7.04 10.26
N PHE A 23 -15.67 6.42 9.76
CA PHE A 23 -14.94 6.94 8.60
C PHE A 23 -15.78 6.95 7.32
N GLY A 24 -16.59 5.91 7.09
CA GLY A 24 -17.50 5.86 5.95
C GLY A 24 -18.55 6.97 5.98
N MET A 25 -19.20 7.18 7.14
CA MET A 25 -20.15 8.28 7.35
C MET A 25 -19.50 9.65 7.18
N LEU A 26 -18.27 9.83 7.69
CA LEU A 26 -17.54 11.09 7.55
C LEU A 26 -17.20 11.40 6.09
N ALA A 27 -16.78 10.41 5.31
CA ALA A 27 -16.51 10.57 3.88
C ALA A 27 -17.77 10.97 3.10
N ILE A 28 -18.92 10.35 3.41
CA ILE A 28 -20.21 10.68 2.79
C ILE A 28 -20.65 12.10 3.18
N ALA A 29 -20.51 12.48 4.46
CA ALA A 29 -20.86 13.81 4.94
C ALA A 29 -19.97 14.89 4.32
N ILE A 30 -18.66 14.64 4.19
CA ILE A 30 -17.73 15.54 3.49
C ILE A 30 -18.12 15.64 2.00
N GLY A 31 -18.44 14.51 1.36
CA GLY A 31 -18.90 14.50 -0.04
C GLY A 31 -20.19 15.30 -0.25
N MET A 32 -21.19 15.12 0.62
CA MET A 32 -22.44 15.90 0.59
C MET A 32 -22.21 17.38 0.92
N LEU A 33 -21.31 17.69 1.85
CA LEU A 33 -20.97 19.06 2.21
C LEU A 33 -20.26 19.76 1.05
N ILE A 34 -19.29 19.11 0.40
CA ILE A 34 -18.65 19.62 -0.82
C ILE A 34 -19.70 19.80 -1.92
N TYR A 35 -20.60 18.82 -2.10
CA TYR A 35 -21.69 18.90 -3.08
C TYR A 35 -22.67 20.06 -2.79
N ALA A 36 -23.01 20.29 -1.53
CA ALA A 36 -23.89 21.37 -1.10
C ALA A 36 -23.21 22.75 -1.19
N LEU A 37 -21.89 22.82 -0.93
CA LEU A 37 -21.10 24.05 -1.07
C LEU A 37 -20.75 24.37 -2.53
N THR A 38 -20.98 23.45 -3.46
CA THR A 38 -20.74 23.61 -4.90
C THR A 38 -22.03 23.77 -5.72
N GLN A 39 -23.13 24.17 -5.06
CA GLN A 39 -24.39 24.59 -5.71
C GLN A 39 -24.21 25.78 -6.65
N ASP A 40 -23.17 26.60 -6.45
CA ASP A 40 -22.72 27.61 -7.41
C ASP A 40 -21.87 26.93 -8.48
N GLU A 41 -22.26 27.10 -9.74
CA GLU A 41 -21.82 26.41 -10.95
C GLU A 41 -20.32 26.07 -10.98
N VAL A 42 -19.93 24.93 -10.40
CA VAL A 42 -18.55 24.44 -10.53
C VAL A 42 -18.28 24.22 -12.02
N PRO A 43 -17.31 24.94 -12.62
CA PRO A 43 -16.95 24.79 -14.01
C PRO A 43 -16.72 23.32 -14.31
N THR A 44 -17.17 22.83 -15.46
CA THR A 44 -16.98 21.43 -15.88
C THR A 44 -15.51 20.98 -15.72
N SER A 45 -14.56 21.92 -15.85
CA SER A 45 -13.13 21.77 -15.58
C SER A 45 -12.79 21.23 -14.17
N PHE A 46 -13.53 21.60 -13.12
CA PHE A 46 -13.34 21.07 -11.77
C PHE A 46 -13.95 19.68 -11.59
N LYS A 47 -15.06 19.38 -12.31
CA LYS A 47 -15.71 18.05 -12.28
C LYS A 47 -14.86 16.98 -12.96
N VAL A 48 -14.06 17.35 -13.97
CA VAL A 48 -13.13 16.42 -14.64
C VAL A 48 -11.81 16.26 -13.90
N LEU A 49 -11.46 17.14 -12.97
CA LEU A 49 -10.22 17.06 -12.18
C LEU A 49 -10.02 15.70 -11.48
N PRO A 50 -11.02 15.12 -10.76
CA PRO A 50 -10.88 13.79 -10.18
C PRO A 50 -10.72 12.70 -11.25
N LEU A 51 -11.38 12.85 -12.41
CA LEU A 51 -11.29 11.87 -13.50
C LEU A 51 -9.89 11.88 -14.16
N VAL A 52 -9.33 13.08 -14.37
CA VAL A 52 -7.95 13.27 -14.83
C VAL A 52 -6.96 12.73 -13.79
N PHE A 53 -7.20 12.99 -12.50
CA PHE A 53 -6.36 12.47 -11.42
C PHE A 53 -6.36 10.94 -11.36
N VAL A 54 -7.53 10.30 -11.53
CA VAL A 54 -7.65 8.84 -11.60
C VAL A 54 -6.94 8.27 -12.83
N MET A 55 -7.15 8.88 -14.02
CA MET A 55 -6.46 8.48 -15.25
C MET A 55 -4.93 8.61 -15.13
N LEU A 56 -4.45 9.72 -14.59
CA LEU A 56 -3.03 9.96 -14.37
C LEU A 56 -2.44 8.98 -13.33
N SER A 57 -3.21 8.65 -12.30
CA SER A 57 -2.84 7.64 -11.30
C SER A 57 -2.78 6.24 -11.89
N MET A 58 -3.74 5.85 -12.73
CA MET A 58 -3.72 4.56 -13.44
C MET A 58 -2.56 4.46 -14.43
N ALA A 59 -2.25 5.54 -15.16
CA ALA A 59 -1.11 5.60 -16.07
C ALA A 59 0.23 5.44 -15.31
N ASN A 60 0.39 6.14 -14.18
CA ASN A 60 1.57 5.99 -13.33
C ASN A 60 1.69 4.58 -12.74
N LEU A 61 0.59 4.01 -12.24
CA LEU A 61 0.58 2.66 -11.67
C LEU A 61 0.98 1.59 -12.70
N SER A 62 0.51 1.74 -13.94
CA SER A 62 0.87 0.84 -15.05
C SER A 62 2.36 0.93 -15.38
N ARG A 63 2.93 2.13 -15.37
CA ARG A 63 4.37 2.33 -15.60
C ARG A 63 5.22 1.72 -14.49
N SER A 64 4.78 1.82 -13.23
CA SER A 64 5.42 1.16 -12.10
C SER A 64 5.34 -0.37 -12.19
N GLN A 65 4.41 -0.93 -12.97
CA GLN A 65 4.29 -2.37 -13.21
C GLN A 65 5.21 -2.94 -14.31
N GLN A 66 5.86 -2.11 -15.12
CA GLN A 66 6.88 -2.61 -16.06
C GLN A 66 8.21 -2.83 -15.31
N LEU A 67 8.76 -4.04 -15.33
CA LEU A 67 10.17 -4.25 -14.98
C LEU A 67 10.98 -3.97 -16.26
N PRO A 68 12.03 -3.12 -16.23
CA PRO A 68 12.86 -2.91 -17.41
C PRO A 68 13.45 -4.24 -17.86
N ALA A 69 13.44 -4.52 -19.17
CA ALA A 69 13.93 -5.79 -19.72
C ALA A 69 15.43 -6.05 -19.44
N ASP A 70 16.17 -4.99 -19.11
CA ASP A 70 17.61 -5.03 -18.81
C ASP A 70 17.93 -5.31 -17.33
N VAL A 71 16.92 -5.41 -16.45
CA VAL A 71 17.20 -5.71 -15.04
C VAL A 71 17.56 -7.19 -14.91
N PRO A 72 18.78 -7.53 -14.48
CA PRO A 72 19.16 -8.91 -14.28
C PRO A 72 18.30 -9.52 -13.17
N ILE A 73 17.77 -10.71 -13.42
CA ILE A 73 16.96 -11.46 -12.44
C ILE A 73 17.92 -12.27 -11.55
N THR A 74 18.50 -11.59 -10.56
CA THR A 74 19.48 -12.16 -9.63
C THR A 74 19.21 -11.73 -8.18
N GLU A 75 19.74 -12.50 -7.22
CA GLU A 75 19.65 -12.22 -5.78
C GLU A 75 20.17 -10.84 -5.40
N GLU A 76 21.23 -10.38 -6.06
CA GLU A 76 21.84 -9.08 -5.79
C GLU A 76 21.01 -7.92 -6.35
N SER A 77 20.36 -8.14 -7.49
CA SER A 77 19.54 -7.15 -8.19
C SER A 77 18.35 -6.72 -7.35
N TRP A 78 17.56 -7.67 -6.81
CA TRP A 78 16.40 -7.31 -6.00
C TRP A 78 16.81 -6.65 -4.68
N LYS A 79 17.93 -7.08 -4.07
CA LYS A 79 18.47 -6.49 -2.84
C LYS A 79 18.91 -5.04 -3.06
N ASN A 80 19.61 -4.76 -4.15
CA ASN A 80 20.02 -3.40 -4.52
C ASN A 80 18.79 -2.52 -4.78
N LEU A 81 17.83 -3.01 -5.56
CA LEU A 81 16.56 -2.32 -5.84
C LEU A 81 15.71 -2.09 -4.58
N ALA A 82 15.82 -2.95 -3.58
CA ALA A 82 15.10 -2.80 -2.31
C ALA A 82 15.64 -1.63 -1.47
N MET A 83 16.91 -1.24 -1.63
CA MET A 83 17.50 -0.13 -0.88
C MET A 83 16.98 1.24 -1.32
N ASN A 84 16.49 1.36 -2.56
CA ASN A 84 15.91 2.60 -3.06
C ASN A 84 14.36 2.55 -2.98
N PRO A 85 13.71 3.48 -2.25
CA PRO A 85 12.25 3.48 -2.10
C PRO A 85 11.50 3.64 -3.43
N ALA A 86 12.09 4.30 -4.44
CA ALA A 86 11.49 4.48 -5.75
C ALA A 86 11.46 3.16 -6.57
N THR A 87 12.30 2.18 -6.23
CA THR A 87 12.44 0.91 -6.96
C THR A 87 11.93 -0.31 -6.20
N LYS A 88 11.28 -0.12 -5.04
CA LYS A 88 10.74 -1.22 -4.21
C LYS A 88 9.80 -2.16 -4.98
N ILE A 89 8.95 -1.61 -5.86
CA ILE A 89 8.06 -2.41 -6.72
C ILE A 89 8.86 -3.30 -7.68
N GLN A 90 10.02 -2.82 -8.17
CA GLN A 90 10.89 -3.59 -9.05
C GLN A 90 11.58 -4.72 -8.28
N ALA A 91 12.07 -4.46 -7.06
CA ALA A 91 12.62 -5.47 -6.17
C ALA A 91 11.63 -6.62 -5.91
N ILE A 92 10.37 -6.29 -5.61
CA ILE A 92 9.31 -7.28 -5.38
C ILE A 92 9.09 -8.16 -6.62
N LYS A 93 9.15 -7.59 -7.83
CA LYS A 93 9.01 -8.37 -9.06
C LYS A 93 10.19 -9.29 -9.32
N VAL A 94 11.41 -8.80 -9.15
CA VAL A 94 12.62 -9.62 -9.32
C VAL A 94 12.59 -10.79 -8.32
N TYR A 95 12.27 -10.51 -7.05
CA TYR A 95 12.08 -11.55 -6.03
C TYR A 95 11.00 -12.56 -6.43
N ARG A 96 9.86 -12.06 -6.95
CA ARG A 96 8.76 -12.92 -7.42
C ARG A 96 9.17 -13.82 -8.59
N GLN A 97 9.96 -13.30 -9.52
CA GLN A 97 10.45 -14.06 -10.67
C GLN A 97 11.51 -15.10 -10.26
N LEU A 98 12.37 -14.78 -9.29
CA LEU A 98 13.38 -15.68 -8.75
C LEU A 98 12.77 -16.85 -7.96
N HIS A 99 11.88 -16.53 -7.03
CA HIS A 99 11.37 -17.50 -6.05
C HIS A 99 9.99 -18.07 -6.41
N THR A 100 9.40 -17.63 -7.54
CA THR A 100 8.02 -17.98 -7.92
C THR A 100 7.02 -17.73 -6.78
N ALA A 101 7.26 -16.68 -6.00
CA ALA A 101 6.50 -16.37 -4.79
C ALA A 101 5.16 -15.69 -5.09
N SER A 102 4.26 -15.62 -4.10
CA SER A 102 3.10 -14.76 -4.20
C SER A 102 3.50 -13.28 -4.07
N LEU A 103 2.66 -12.36 -4.51
CA LEU A 103 2.92 -10.92 -4.37
C LEU A 103 3.04 -10.52 -2.89
N VAL A 104 2.29 -11.19 -2.01
CA VAL A 104 2.29 -10.93 -0.56
C VAL A 104 3.60 -11.38 0.06
N ASP A 105 4.06 -12.57 -0.29
CA ASP A 105 5.32 -13.13 0.22
C ASP A 105 6.51 -12.31 -0.28
N ALA A 106 6.51 -11.96 -1.57
CA ALA A 106 7.56 -11.13 -2.15
C ALA A 106 7.62 -9.73 -1.53
N LYS A 107 6.46 -9.10 -1.27
CA LYS A 107 6.41 -7.82 -0.54
C LYS A 107 6.96 -7.95 0.87
N THR A 108 6.57 -9.01 1.58
CA THR A 108 6.98 -9.26 2.96
C THR A 108 8.48 -9.48 3.05
N ALA A 109 9.06 -10.31 2.18
CA ALA A 109 10.49 -10.58 2.14
C ALA A 109 11.32 -9.32 1.85
N VAL A 110 10.90 -8.51 0.86
CA VAL A 110 11.56 -7.24 0.53
C VAL A 110 11.47 -6.25 1.70
N GLU A 111 10.33 -6.19 2.40
CA GLU A 111 10.15 -5.33 3.57
C GLU A 111 11.00 -5.76 4.76
N GLN A 112 11.07 -7.06 5.03
CA GLN A 112 11.94 -7.62 6.07
C GLN A 112 13.41 -7.29 5.79
N TYR A 113 13.88 -7.50 4.56
CA TYR A 113 15.25 -7.15 4.16
C TYR A 113 15.57 -5.67 4.39
N ILE A 114 14.67 -4.75 4.01
CA ILE A 114 14.86 -3.31 4.23
C ILE A 114 14.92 -2.99 5.73
N GLN A 115 14.07 -3.63 6.53
CA GLN A 115 14.01 -3.43 7.97
C GLN A 115 15.29 -3.90 8.65
N GLU A 116 15.78 -5.09 8.29
CA GLU A 116 17.06 -5.63 8.76
C GLU A 116 18.23 -4.70 8.44
N GLN A 117 18.30 -4.19 7.20
CA GLN A 117 19.35 -3.25 6.78
C GLN A 117 19.31 -1.93 7.55
N ARG A 118 18.12 -1.43 7.91
CA ARG A 118 17.98 -0.25 8.76
C ARG A 118 18.43 -0.49 10.19
N SER A 119 18.11 -1.66 10.74
CA SER A 119 18.54 -2.05 12.09
C SER A 119 20.04 -2.33 12.18
N ALA A 120 20.69 -2.72 11.07
CA ALA A 120 22.13 -2.95 11.01
C ALA A 120 22.96 -1.65 10.85
N ASN A 121 22.36 -0.57 10.32
CA ASN A 121 23.02 0.71 10.06
C ASN A 121 22.68 1.83 11.07
N GLY A 122 21.91 1.53 12.12
CA GLY A 122 21.54 2.45 13.20
C GLY A 122 22.25 2.12 14.50
#